data_AF-A0A1Y5T8B2-F1
#
_entry.id   AF-A0A1Y5T8B2-F1
#
_cell.length_a   1.000
_cell.length_b   1.000
_cell.length_c   1.000
_cell.angle_alpha   90.00
_cell.angle_beta   90.00
_cell.angle_gamma   90.00
#
_symmetry.space_group_name_H-M   'P 1'
#
loop_
_entity.id
_entity.type
_entity.pdbx_description
1 polymer ?
#
loop_
_entity_poly.entity_id
_entity_poly.type
_entity_poly.pdbx_seq_one_letter_code
_entity_poly.pdbx_strand_id
1 'polypeptide(L)'
;MIDTIVWIVTNIVMAPWNLVRALTQPGAWLDWSNGESLVRFIYYGGSIEFFFVVFTAFLVFTAVGLWWTGLLWGAVRVLESFANGVGRVAAWAGLLMVLQQIVIVFAQRVFASAQLGFGFGTTFSFDVSWWSEELRLYNALVVVLCCAYTFVQRGHVRVDLLYTPASYRTKKVIDMAGALFFMMPMGVVIWLYGWFFMWRHLVTPKVSASDQLDLMMRKASILRWNVETVSFSPNGFNGYFLFKVLLVIFAAMVLLQAVAVFYRAYLEWREGPAAEGRYLDLDTADAAASGH
;
A
#
# COMPACT_ATOMS: atom_id res chain seq x y z
N MET A 1 -3.61 14.33 30.36
CA MET A 1 -4.17 12.96 30.21
C MET A 1 -5.66 12.98 29.88
N ILE A 2 -6.48 13.75 30.62
CA ILE A 2 -7.92 13.88 30.33
C ILE A 2 -8.16 14.51 28.95
N ASP A 3 -7.42 15.57 28.59
CA ASP A 3 -7.58 16.23 27.28
C ASP A 3 -7.30 15.30 26.09
N THR A 4 -6.32 14.41 26.22
CA THR A 4 -5.99 13.40 25.21
C THR A 4 -7.12 12.39 25.05
N ILE A 5 -7.69 11.92 26.16
CA ILE A 5 -8.81 10.97 26.14
C ILE A 5 -10.05 11.62 25.53
N VAL A 6 -10.37 12.86 25.93
CA VAL A 6 -11.48 13.63 25.37
C VAL A 6 -11.28 13.81 23.87
N TRP A 7 -10.09 14.20 23.42
CA TRP A 7 -9.77 14.35 22.00
C TRP A 7 -9.97 13.05 21.20
N ILE A 8 -9.49 11.91 21.70
CA ILE A 8 -9.69 10.60 21.05
C ILE A 8 -11.18 10.29 20.95
N VAL A 9 -11.92 10.40 22.07
CA VAL A 9 -13.35 10.08 22.12
C VAL A 9 -14.15 10.98 21.20
N THR A 10 -13.88 12.29 21.19
CA THR A 10 -14.54 13.24 20.28
C THR A 10 -14.34 12.85 18.82
N ASN A 11 -13.12 12.50 18.40
CA ASN A 11 -12.88 12.11 17.02
C ASN A 11 -13.54 10.78 16.64
N ILE A 12 -13.60 9.81 17.55
CA ILE A 12 -14.33 8.55 17.34
C ILE A 12 -15.83 8.80 17.17
N VAL A 13 -16.42 9.66 18.01
CA VAL A 13 -17.85 10.01 17.92
C VAL A 13 -18.16 10.80 16.65
N MET A 14 -17.24 11.65 16.20
CA MET A 14 -17.37 12.44 14.96
C MET A 14 -17.08 11.64 13.69
N ALA A 15 -16.42 10.48 13.78
CA ALA A 15 -16.05 9.67 12.61
C ALA A 15 -17.25 9.28 11.72
N PRO A 16 -18.39 8.77 12.25
CA PRO A 16 -19.57 8.49 11.43
C PRO A 16 -20.10 9.74 10.71
N TRP A 17 -20.10 10.90 11.39
CA TRP A 17 -20.52 12.15 10.78
C TRP A 17 -19.59 12.59 9.64
N ASN A 18 -18.28 12.52 9.85
CA ASN A 18 -17.29 12.84 8.83
C ASN A 18 -17.40 11.91 7.62
N LEU A 19 -17.67 10.62 7.85
CA LEU A 19 -17.92 9.65 6.78
C LEU A 19 -19.17 10.00 5.97
N VAL A 20 -20.30 10.27 6.64
CA VAL A 20 -21.55 10.65 5.96
C VAL A 20 -21.36 11.96 5.17
N ARG A 21 -20.69 12.95 5.75
CA ARG A 21 -20.38 14.20 5.06
C ARG A 21 -19.53 13.97 3.79
N ALA A 22 -18.51 13.11 3.88
CA ALA A 22 -17.68 12.78 2.72
C ALA A 22 -18.49 12.09 1.61
N LEU A 23 -19.37 11.14 1.97
CA LEU A 23 -20.19 10.37 1.02
C LEU A 23 -21.31 11.20 0.38
N THR A 24 -21.90 12.13 1.12
CA THR A 24 -23.03 12.96 0.64
C THR A 24 -22.59 14.14 -0.21
N GLN A 25 -21.31 14.55 -0.14
CA GLN A 25 -20.78 15.70 -0.86
C GLN A 25 -19.58 15.33 -1.75
N PRO A 26 -19.73 14.41 -2.72
CA PRO A 26 -18.62 13.98 -3.58
C PRO A 26 -18.01 15.13 -4.38
N GLY A 27 -18.83 16.06 -4.88
CA GLY A 27 -18.35 17.23 -5.65
C GLY A 27 -17.44 18.18 -4.85
N ALA A 28 -17.49 18.13 -3.51
CA ALA A 28 -16.66 18.99 -2.67
C ALA A 28 -15.18 18.57 -2.60
N TRP A 29 -14.84 17.37 -3.09
CA TRP A 29 -13.49 16.81 -3.02
C TRP A 29 -13.08 15.95 -4.25
N LEU A 30 -14.03 15.43 -5.04
CA LEU A 30 -13.74 14.65 -6.26
C LEU A 30 -13.63 15.49 -7.54
N ASP A 31 -14.09 16.74 -7.53
CA ASP A 31 -13.96 17.62 -8.69
C ASP A 31 -12.54 18.19 -8.80
N TRP A 32 -11.63 17.44 -9.43
CA TRP A 32 -10.23 17.85 -9.58
C TRP A 32 -9.99 18.91 -10.66
N SER A 33 -11.06 19.38 -11.32
CA SER A 33 -10.99 20.58 -12.16
C SER A 33 -10.94 21.86 -11.31
N ASN A 34 -11.48 21.79 -10.09
CA ASN A 34 -11.47 22.89 -9.12
C ASN A 34 -10.30 22.72 -8.14
N GLY A 35 -9.45 23.75 -8.04
CA GLY A 35 -8.32 23.79 -7.12
C GLY A 35 -8.73 23.64 -5.65
N GLU A 36 -9.91 24.14 -5.25
CA GLU A 36 -10.40 24.01 -3.88
C GLU A 36 -10.74 22.56 -3.51
N SER A 37 -11.45 21.86 -4.40
CA SER A 37 -11.80 20.46 -4.23
C SER A 37 -10.55 19.57 -4.24
N LEU A 38 -9.58 19.87 -5.09
CA LEU A 38 -8.29 19.17 -5.12
C LEU A 38 -7.49 19.38 -3.83
N VAL A 39 -7.42 20.61 -3.31
CA VAL A 39 -6.79 20.90 -2.00
C VAL A 39 -7.48 20.12 -0.89
N ARG A 40 -8.81 20.09 -0.86
CA ARG A 40 -9.57 19.32 0.15
C ARG A 40 -9.24 17.84 0.05
N PHE A 41 -9.16 17.28 -1.16
CA PHE A 41 -8.77 15.88 -1.34
C PHE A 41 -7.37 15.58 -0.80
N ILE A 42 -6.40 16.43 -1.12
CA ILE A 42 -5.02 16.32 -0.64
C ILE A 42 -4.98 16.40 0.88
N TYR A 43 -5.69 17.36 1.48
CA TYR A 43 -5.73 17.53 2.92
C TYR A 43 -6.38 16.32 3.61
N TYR A 44 -7.58 15.94 3.18
CA TYR A 44 -8.35 14.88 3.83
C TYR A 44 -7.67 13.51 3.74
N GLY A 45 -6.97 13.18 2.65
CA GLY A 45 -6.28 11.89 2.53
C GLY A 45 -5.14 11.67 3.55
N GLY A 46 -4.58 12.74 4.12
CA GLY A 46 -3.58 12.70 5.20
C GLY A 46 -4.08 13.28 6.52
N SER A 47 -5.38 13.47 6.67
CA SER A 47 -5.99 14.18 7.80
C SER A 47 -6.24 13.28 9.02
N ILE A 48 -6.37 13.92 10.18
CA ILE A 48 -6.77 13.28 11.44
C ILE A 48 -8.19 12.71 11.32
N GLU A 49 -9.09 13.43 10.66
CA GLU A 49 -10.48 13.03 10.45
C GLU A 49 -10.56 11.73 9.66
N PHE A 50 -9.81 11.61 8.57
CA PHE A 50 -9.75 10.39 7.78
C PHE A 50 -9.15 9.23 8.56
N PHE A 51 -8.08 9.47 9.32
CA PHE A 51 -7.50 8.46 10.20
C PHE A 51 -8.54 7.92 11.19
N PHE A 52 -9.30 8.79 11.87
CA PHE A 52 -10.31 8.35 12.83
C PHE A 52 -11.52 7.70 12.18
N VAL A 53 -11.87 8.06 10.93
CA VAL A 53 -12.90 7.34 10.16
C VAL A 53 -12.47 5.89 9.93
N VAL A 54 -11.25 5.68 9.41
CA VAL A 54 -10.72 4.33 9.16
C VAL A 54 -10.52 3.56 10.47
N PHE A 55 -9.98 4.22 11.50
CA PHE A 55 -9.75 3.62 12.81
C PHE A 55 -11.06 3.21 13.50
N THR A 56 -12.08 4.08 13.47
CA THR A 56 -13.40 3.77 14.03
C THR A 56 -14.08 2.66 13.25
N ALA A 57 -13.99 2.66 11.91
CA ALA A 57 -14.49 1.56 11.09
C ALA A 57 -13.80 0.23 11.44
N PHE A 58 -12.48 0.23 11.62
CA PHE A 58 -11.73 -0.92 12.09
C PHE A 58 -12.19 -1.39 13.48
N LEU A 59 -12.37 -0.47 14.44
CA LEU A 59 -12.85 -0.81 15.78
C LEU A 59 -14.27 -1.40 15.76
N VAL A 60 -15.20 -0.80 15.02
CA VAL A 60 -16.57 -1.28 14.88
C VAL A 60 -16.60 -2.64 14.20
N PHE A 61 -15.87 -2.80 13.10
CA PHE A 61 -15.76 -4.08 12.39
C PHE A 61 -15.17 -5.17 13.28
N THR A 62 -14.12 -4.84 14.04
CA THR A 62 -13.51 -5.75 15.01
C THR A 62 -14.52 -6.13 16.09
N ALA A 63 -15.22 -5.16 16.70
CA ALA A 63 -16.20 -5.41 17.76
C ALA A 63 -17.35 -6.32 17.30
N VAL A 64 -17.89 -6.09 16.09
CA VAL A 64 -18.90 -6.98 15.49
C VAL A 64 -18.30 -8.36 15.21
N GLY A 65 -17.07 -8.41 14.70
CA GLY A 65 -16.35 -9.65 14.43
C GLY A 65 -16.02 -10.48 15.68
N LEU A 66 -15.82 -9.84 16.84
CA LEU A 66 -15.67 -10.55 18.11
C LEU A 66 -16.94 -11.35 18.46
N TRP A 67 -18.12 -10.84 18.09
CA TRP A 67 -19.39 -11.54 18.27
C TRP A 67 -19.60 -12.61 17.18
N TRP A 68 -19.20 -12.33 15.94
CA TRP A 68 -19.34 -13.23 14.79
C TRP A 68 -17.98 -13.62 14.20
N THR A 69 -17.41 -14.74 14.67
CA THR A 69 -16.10 -15.24 14.19
C THR A 69 -16.09 -15.53 12.69
N GLY A 70 -17.23 -15.94 12.12
CA GLY A 70 -17.37 -16.15 10.67
C GLY A 70 -17.11 -14.89 9.84
N LEU A 71 -17.42 -13.70 10.37
CA LEU A 71 -17.15 -12.42 9.73
C LEU A 71 -15.65 -12.14 9.70
N LEU A 72 -14.93 -12.38 10.81
CA LEU A 72 -13.47 -12.22 10.85
C LEU A 72 -12.76 -13.22 9.93
N TRP A 73 -13.21 -14.49 9.88
CA TRP A 73 -12.71 -15.46 8.91
C TRP A 73 -13.00 -15.06 7.46
N GLY A 74 -14.15 -14.42 7.20
CA GLY A 74 -14.45 -13.81 5.91
C GLY A 74 -13.45 -12.70 5.57
N ALA A 75 -13.19 -11.79 6.52
CA ALA A 75 -12.23 -10.70 6.35
C ALA A 75 -10.82 -11.20 6.05
N VAL A 76 -10.32 -12.16 6.83
CA VAL A 76 -8.99 -12.77 6.62
C VAL A 76 -8.90 -13.37 5.22
N ARG A 77 -9.90 -14.16 4.80
CA ARG A 77 -9.92 -14.75 3.45
C ARG A 77 -9.89 -13.68 2.35
N VAL A 78 -10.69 -12.61 2.47
CA VAL A 78 -10.73 -11.54 1.48
C VAL A 78 -9.41 -10.79 1.42
N LEU A 79 -8.86 -10.40 2.57
CA LEU A 79 -7.60 -9.65 2.63
C LEU A 79 -6.41 -10.46 2.10
N GLU A 80 -6.32 -11.73 2.46
CA GLU A 80 -5.23 -12.60 2.01
C GLU A 80 -5.38 -13.02 0.55
N SER A 81 -6.59 -13.31 0.08
CA SER A 81 -6.82 -13.58 -1.35
C SER A 81 -6.55 -12.34 -2.21
N PHE A 82 -6.86 -11.15 -1.72
CA PHE A 82 -6.48 -9.90 -2.37
C PHE A 82 -4.96 -9.75 -2.42
N ALA A 83 -4.26 -9.94 -1.30
CA ALA A 83 -2.80 -9.89 -1.26
C ALA A 83 -2.14 -10.93 -2.18
N ASN A 84 -2.67 -12.17 -2.20
CA ASN A 84 -2.22 -13.23 -3.10
C ASN A 84 -2.50 -12.91 -4.57
N GLY A 85 -3.67 -12.37 -4.89
CA GLY A 85 -4.02 -11.94 -6.25
C GLY A 85 -3.08 -10.84 -6.75
N VAL A 86 -2.88 -9.80 -5.94
CA VAL A 86 -1.97 -8.69 -6.26
C VAL A 86 -0.53 -9.18 -6.42
N GLY A 87 -0.04 -10.01 -5.50
CA GLY A 87 1.32 -10.56 -5.55
C GLY A 87 1.56 -11.44 -6.77
N ARG A 88 0.63 -12.34 -7.11
CA ARG A 88 0.73 -13.22 -8.28
C ARG A 88 0.72 -12.43 -9.59
N VAL A 89 -0.10 -11.38 -9.68
CA VAL A 89 -0.10 -10.47 -10.85
C VAL A 89 1.21 -9.67 -10.91
N ALA A 90 1.68 -9.15 -9.78
CA ALA A 90 2.93 -8.39 -9.70
C ALA A 90 4.17 -9.24 -10.01
N ALA A 91 4.15 -10.54 -9.73
CA ALA A 91 5.25 -11.45 -10.04
C ALA A 91 5.58 -11.50 -11.56
N TRP A 92 4.58 -11.28 -12.43
CA TRP A 92 4.80 -11.18 -13.88
C TRP A 92 5.68 -9.97 -14.26
N ALA A 93 5.67 -8.90 -13.47
CA ALA A 93 6.58 -7.78 -13.69
C ALA A 93 8.05 -8.20 -13.52
N GLY A 94 8.33 -9.20 -12.68
CA GLY A 94 9.67 -9.79 -12.57
C GLY A 94 10.10 -10.51 -13.86
N LEU A 95 9.20 -11.27 -14.48
CA LEU A 95 9.45 -11.90 -15.78
C LEU A 95 9.67 -10.85 -16.87
N LEU A 96 8.80 -9.84 -16.94
CA LEU A 96 8.94 -8.73 -17.90
C LEU A 96 10.26 -7.98 -17.71
N MET A 97 10.65 -7.71 -16.46
CA MET A 97 11.94 -7.09 -16.13
C MET A 97 13.13 -7.89 -16.67
N VAL A 98 13.12 -9.22 -16.52
CA VAL A 98 14.20 -10.09 -17.03
C VAL A 98 14.21 -10.11 -18.56
N LEU A 99 13.05 -10.27 -19.20
CA LEU A 99 12.96 -10.27 -20.66
C LEU A 99 13.42 -8.94 -21.27
N GLN A 100 12.99 -7.82 -20.69
CA GLN A 100 13.42 -6.49 -21.10
C GLN A 100 14.91 -6.27 -20.87
N GLN A 101 15.47 -6.75 -19.74
CA GLN A 101 16.90 -6.69 -19.47
C GLN A 101 17.71 -7.45 -20.54
N ILE A 102 17.24 -8.62 -20.98
CA ILE A 102 17.86 -9.37 -22.07
C ILE A 102 17.85 -8.54 -23.36
N VAL A 103 16.70 -7.99 -23.74
CA VAL A 103 16.57 -7.14 -24.95
C VAL A 103 17.54 -5.94 -24.90
N ILE A 104 17.64 -5.27 -23.74
CA ILE A 104 18.57 -4.15 -23.53
C ILE A 104 20.03 -4.59 -23.73
N VAL A 105 20.43 -5.73 -23.16
CA VAL A 105 21.80 -6.25 -23.31
C VAL A 105 22.13 -6.57 -24.76
N PHE A 106 21.22 -7.21 -25.50
CA PHE A 106 21.42 -7.50 -26.92
C PHE A 106 21.51 -6.23 -27.77
N ALA A 107 20.62 -5.26 -27.55
CA ALA A 107 20.62 -3.99 -28.27
C ALA A 107 21.94 -3.23 -28.10
N GLN A 108 22.44 -3.14 -26.86
CA GLN A 108 23.68 -2.43 -26.55
C GLN A 108 24.93 -3.18 -26.97
N ARG A 109 25.00 -4.49 -26.69
CA ARG A 109 26.24 -5.27 -26.81
C ARG A 109 26.42 -5.96 -28.15
N VAL A 110 25.33 -6.34 -28.81
CA VAL A 110 25.38 -7.07 -30.09
C VAL A 110 25.12 -6.14 -31.26
N PHE A 111 24.07 -5.32 -31.18
CA PHE A 111 23.64 -4.45 -32.28
C PHE A 111 24.20 -3.03 -32.22
N ALA A 112 24.87 -2.66 -31.11
CA ALA A 112 25.36 -1.31 -30.84
C ALA A 112 24.31 -0.21 -31.10
N SER A 113 23.03 -0.51 -30.90
CA SER A 113 21.94 0.42 -31.12
C SER A 113 21.72 1.29 -29.88
N ALA A 114 21.61 2.60 -30.08
CA ALA A 114 21.33 3.55 -29.00
C ALA A 114 19.83 3.65 -28.66
N GLN A 115 18.97 3.16 -29.55
CA GLN A 115 17.51 3.25 -29.47
C GLN A 115 16.85 1.89 -29.61
N LEU A 116 15.78 1.71 -28.86
CA LEU A 116 14.93 0.54 -28.83
C LEU A 116 13.51 0.98 -29.17
N GLY A 117 12.96 0.39 -30.23
CA GLY A 117 11.60 0.63 -30.68
C GLY A 117 10.76 -0.64 -30.65
N PHE A 118 9.56 -0.56 -30.09
CA PHE A 118 8.55 -1.61 -30.18
C PHE A 118 7.38 -1.11 -31.03
N GLY A 119 6.97 -1.87 -32.05
CA GLY A 119 5.76 -1.58 -32.83
C GLY A 119 5.64 -2.34 -34.15
N PHE A 120 4.46 -2.90 -34.40
CA PHE A 120 3.99 -3.21 -35.75
C PHE A 120 3.29 -1.97 -36.31
N GLY A 121 4.02 -1.11 -37.03
CA GLY A 121 3.46 0.06 -37.72
C GLY A 121 3.83 1.42 -37.12
N THR A 122 3.45 1.72 -35.87
CA THR A 122 3.89 2.94 -35.17
C THR A 122 5.05 2.63 -34.24
N THR A 123 6.26 3.05 -34.60
CA THR A 123 7.47 2.82 -33.79
C THR A 123 7.45 3.71 -32.54
N PHE A 124 7.03 3.14 -31.41
CA PHE A 124 7.32 3.72 -30.10
C PHE A 124 8.81 3.49 -29.82
N SER A 125 9.65 4.47 -30.15
CA SER A 125 11.11 4.38 -30.02
C SER A 125 11.63 5.31 -28.93
N PHE A 126 12.30 4.72 -27.92
CA PHE A 126 13.01 5.46 -26.89
C PHE A 126 14.48 5.03 -26.86
N ASP A 127 15.32 5.91 -26.30
CA ASP A 127 16.73 5.58 -26.05
C ASP A 127 16.84 4.41 -25.07
N VAL A 128 17.90 3.63 -25.19
CA VAL A 128 18.12 2.48 -24.30
C VAL A 128 18.23 2.90 -22.83
N SER A 129 18.66 4.15 -22.56
CA SER A 129 18.66 4.72 -21.20
C SER A 129 17.26 4.78 -20.58
N TRP A 130 16.23 5.09 -21.37
CA TRP A 130 14.84 5.13 -20.92
C TRP A 130 14.39 3.75 -20.44
N TRP A 131 14.61 2.73 -21.27
CA TRP A 131 14.26 1.34 -20.98
C TRP A 131 15.05 0.78 -19.78
N SER A 132 16.29 1.22 -19.59
CA SER A 132 17.11 0.82 -18.44
C SER A 132 16.64 1.47 -17.13
N GLU A 133 16.16 2.70 -17.18
CA GLU A 133 15.57 3.36 -16.00
C GLU A 133 14.19 2.80 -15.65
N GLU A 134 13.37 2.43 -16.65
CA GLU A 134 12.07 1.77 -16.45
C GLU A 134 12.21 0.45 -15.67
N LEU A 135 13.31 -0.31 -15.84
CA LEU A 135 13.56 -1.52 -15.05
C LEU A 135 13.55 -1.27 -13.54
N ARG A 136 13.90 -0.07 -13.09
CA ARG A 136 13.78 0.31 -11.67
C ARG A 136 12.33 0.38 -11.22
N LEU A 137 11.41 0.77 -12.11
CA LEU A 137 9.97 0.78 -11.82
C LEU A 137 9.44 -0.63 -11.66
N TYR A 138 9.80 -1.55 -12.57
CA TYR A 138 9.41 -2.96 -12.44
C TYR A 138 9.94 -3.58 -11.14
N ASN A 139 11.20 -3.29 -10.79
CA ASN A 139 11.76 -3.73 -9.52
C ASN A 139 10.98 -3.17 -8.32
N ALA A 140 10.69 -1.86 -8.31
CA ALA A 140 9.90 -1.23 -7.26
C ALA A 140 8.49 -1.83 -7.15
N LEU A 141 7.84 -2.09 -8.29
CA LEU A 141 6.51 -2.70 -8.35
C LEU A 141 6.51 -4.10 -7.72
N VAL A 142 7.49 -4.93 -8.08
CA VAL A 142 7.65 -6.28 -7.49
C VAL A 142 7.86 -6.17 -5.98
N VAL A 143 8.77 -5.32 -5.51
CA VAL A 143 9.06 -5.21 -4.07
C VAL A 143 7.84 -4.71 -3.29
N VAL A 144 7.19 -3.65 -3.79
CA VAL A 144 6.06 -3.01 -3.11
C VAL A 144 4.83 -3.91 -3.06
N LEU A 145 4.46 -4.50 -4.20
CA LEU A 145 3.23 -5.29 -4.30
C LEU A 145 3.40 -6.71 -3.76
N CYS A 146 4.59 -7.30 -3.88
CA CYS A 146 4.84 -8.64 -3.35
C CYS A 146 5.17 -8.66 -1.86
N CYS A 147 5.43 -7.52 -1.19
CA CYS A 147 5.74 -7.51 0.24
C CYS A 147 4.61 -8.08 1.10
N ALA A 148 3.35 -7.70 0.82
CA ALA A 148 2.20 -8.28 1.53
C ALA A 148 2.02 -9.77 1.19
N TYR A 149 2.19 -10.14 -0.08
CA TYR A 149 2.11 -11.53 -0.54
C TYR A 149 3.16 -12.43 0.14
N THR A 150 4.44 -12.04 0.17
CA THR A 150 5.50 -12.83 0.83
C THR A 150 5.26 -12.95 2.33
N PHE A 151 4.60 -11.96 2.95
CA PHE A 151 4.18 -12.06 4.34
C PHE A 151 3.10 -13.14 4.53
N VAL A 152 2.04 -13.14 3.71
CA VAL A 152 0.97 -14.16 3.73
C VAL A 152 1.54 -15.56 3.50
N GLN A 153 2.42 -15.69 2.51
CA GLN A 153 3.09 -16.96 2.16
C GLN A 153 4.13 -17.42 3.18
N ARG A 154 4.36 -16.66 4.26
CA ARG A 154 5.39 -16.93 5.28
C ARG A 154 6.81 -17.05 4.68
N GLY A 155 7.06 -16.42 3.53
CA GLY A 155 8.36 -16.43 2.84
C GLY A 155 9.36 -15.40 3.36
N HIS A 156 9.06 -14.71 4.46
CA HIS A 156 9.99 -13.79 5.09
C HIS A 156 10.96 -14.54 6.00
N VAL A 157 12.23 -14.11 6.01
CA VAL A 157 13.22 -14.63 6.94
C VAL A 157 12.86 -14.17 8.35
N ARG A 158 12.49 -15.13 9.21
CA ARG A 158 12.18 -14.88 10.62
C ARG A 158 13.41 -15.15 11.48
N VAL A 159 13.83 -14.18 12.27
CA VAL A 159 14.91 -14.34 13.26
C VAL A 159 14.27 -14.58 14.63
N ASP A 160 13.73 -15.78 14.80
CA ASP A 160 12.79 -16.14 15.88
C ASP A 160 13.47 -16.68 17.16
N LEU A 161 14.48 -15.99 17.70
CA LEU A 161 15.19 -16.40 18.93
C LEU A 161 14.25 -16.52 20.15
N LEU A 162 13.34 -15.57 20.32
CA LEU A 162 12.37 -15.56 21.44
C LEU A 162 11.03 -16.23 21.09
N TYR A 163 10.72 -16.36 19.80
CA TYR A 163 9.46 -16.93 19.32
C TYR A 163 9.50 -18.45 19.27
N THR A 164 10.65 -19.06 18.92
CA THR A 164 10.80 -20.52 18.80
C THR A 164 10.37 -21.30 20.06
N PRO A 165 10.86 -20.96 21.28
CA PRO A 165 10.50 -21.69 22.51
C PRO A 165 9.11 -21.33 23.05
N ALA A 166 8.41 -20.35 22.48
CA ALA A 166 7.14 -19.85 23.01
C ALA A 166 5.98 -20.83 22.75
N SER A 167 5.02 -20.86 23.69
CA SER A 167 3.80 -21.66 23.56
C SER A 167 2.93 -21.17 22.39
N TYR A 168 2.05 -22.03 21.85
CA TYR A 168 1.14 -21.67 20.77
C TYR A 168 0.37 -20.37 21.04
N ARG A 169 -0.21 -20.24 22.23
CA ARG A 169 -0.97 -19.02 22.60
C ARG A 169 -0.07 -17.80 22.72
N THR A 170 1.13 -17.96 23.25
CA THR A 170 2.11 -16.88 23.35
C THR A 170 2.52 -16.39 21.96
N LYS A 171 2.75 -17.29 21.01
CA LYS A 171 3.07 -16.96 19.61
C LYS A 171 1.99 -16.08 18.97
N LYS A 172 0.72 -16.46 19.10
CA LYS A 172 -0.39 -15.65 18.56
C LYS A 172 -0.54 -14.29 19.25
N VAL A 173 -0.26 -14.20 20.55
CA VAL A 173 -0.22 -12.91 21.26
C VAL A 173 0.91 -12.02 20.76
N ILE A 174 2.10 -12.61 20.51
CA ILE A 174 3.24 -11.90 19.91
C ILE A 174 2.86 -11.39 18.51
N ASP A 175 2.22 -12.21 17.68
CA ASP A 175 1.77 -11.80 16.33
C ASP A 175 0.74 -10.66 16.39
N MET A 176 -0.24 -10.73 17.29
CA MET A 176 -1.22 -9.66 17.51
C MET A 176 -0.55 -8.36 17.98
N ALA A 177 0.38 -8.45 18.93
CA ALA A 177 1.13 -7.30 19.43
C ALA A 177 2.05 -6.70 18.35
N GLY A 178 2.70 -7.55 17.56
CA GLY A 178 3.52 -7.18 16.40
C GLY A 178 2.72 -6.38 15.37
N ALA A 179 1.55 -6.89 15.00
CA ALA A 179 0.65 -6.22 14.06
C ALA A 179 0.14 -4.87 14.61
N LEU A 180 -0.30 -4.83 15.87
CA LEU A 180 -0.93 -3.66 16.46
C LEU A 180 0.04 -2.54 16.85
N PHE A 181 1.21 -2.88 17.41
CA PHE A 181 2.15 -1.89 17.95
C PHE A 181 3.31 -1.56 17.01
N PHE A 182 3.63 -2.42 16.04
CA PHE A 182 4.73 -2.19 15.11
C PHE A 182 4.24 -2.00 13.68
N MET A 183 3.48 -2.94 13.11
CA MET A 183 3.08 -2.86 11.71
C MET A 183 2.06 -1.73 11.45
N MET A 184 1.00 -1.63 12.25
CA MET A 184 -0.02 -0.58 12.07
C MET A 184 0.54 0.84 12.24
N PRO A 185 1.26 1.19 13.33
CA PRO A 185 1.78 2.54 13.50
C PRO A 185 2.80 2.91 12.41
N MET A 186 3.66 1.97 12.01
CA MET A 186 4.59 2.19 10.90
C MET A 186 3.85 2.41 9.58
N GLY A 187 2.82 1.60 9.28
CA GLY A 187 2.00 1.77 8.09
C GLY A 187 1.29 3.14 8.04
N VAL A 188 0.78 3.62 9.17
CA VAL A 188 0.16 4.96 9.29
C VAL A 188 1.19 6.06 9.03
N VAL A 189 2.39 5.96 9.60
CA VAL A 189 3.47 6.92 9.36
C VAL A 189 3.85 6.95 7.88
N ILE A 190 4.06 5.79 7.26
CA ILE A 190 4.39 5.70 5.83
C ILE A 190 3.27 6.28 4.98
N TRP A 191 1.99 6.01 5.32
CA TRP A 191 0.85 6.59 4.64
C TRP A 191 0.84 8.12 4.72
N LEU A 192 0.95 8.69 5.92
CA LEU A 192 0.91 10.14 6.13
C LEU A 192 2.02 10.86 5.36
N TYR A 193 3.27 10.44 5.56
CA TYR A 193 4.38 11.08 4.85
C TYR A 193 4.37 10.78 3.35
N GLY A 194 3.98 9.56 2.98
CA GLY A 194 3.89 9.11 1.59
C GLY A 194 2.84 9.86 0.78
N TRP A 195 1.68 10.11 1.37
CA TRP A 195 0.58 10.85 0.76
C TRP A 195 0.98 12.29 0.40
N PHE A 196 1.50 13.06 1.37
CA PHE A 196 1.98 14.41 1.10
C PHE A 196 3.24 14.44 0.25
N PHE A 197 4.08 13.40 0.32
CA PHE A 197 5.22 13.23 -0.58
C PHE A 197 4.76 13.05 -2.03
N MET A 198 3.77 12.20 -2.30
CA MET A 198 3.21 12.05 -3.64
C MET A 198 2.66 13.37 -4.16
N TRP A 199 1.78 14.02 -3.41
CA TRP A 199 1.11 15.23 -3.86
C TRP A 199 2.04 16.42 -4.09
N ARG A 200 3.07 16.63 -3.27
CA ARG A 200 3.98 17.77 -3.48
C ARG A 200 4.74 17.74 -4.82
N HIS A 201 4.78 16.58 -5.49
CA HIS A 201 5.42 16.40 -6.79
C HIS A 201 4.43 16.18 -7.94
N LEU A 202 3.13 16.23 -7.64
CA LEU A 202 2.05 16.24 -8.62
C LEU A 202 1.44 17.63 -8.79
N VAL A 203 1.52 18.47 -7.75
CA VAL A 203 0.94 19.82 -7.74
C VAL A 203 1.93 20.89 -7.28
N THR A 204 1.72 22.10 -7.78
CA THR A 204 2.40 23.32 -7.32
C THR A 204 1.35 24.35 -6.90
N PRO A 205 1.52 25.10 -5.80
CA PRO A 205 2.65 25.11 -4.87
C PRO A 205 2.77 23.83 -4.00
N LYS A 206 3.98 23.56 -3.50
CA LYS A 206 4.26 22.34 -2.71
C LYS A 206 3.43 22.30 -1.43
N VAL A 207 2.91 21.11 -1.14
CA VAL A 207 2.11 20.81 0.05
C VAL A 207 2.94 20.06 1.09
N SER A 208 2.74 20.39 2.37
CA SER A 208 3.39 19.72 3.50
C SER A 208 2.36 19.05 4.41
N ALA A 209 2.78 18.00 5.13
CA ALA A 209 1.96 17.35 6.15
C ALA A 209 1.62 18.27 7.34
N SER A 210 2.39 19.35 7.51
CA SER A 210 2.21 20.35 8.57
C SER A 210 1.32 21.53 8.15
N ASP A 211 0.87 21.59 6.90
CA ASP A 211 0.07 22.71 6.41
C ASP A 211 -1.36 22.62 6.95
N GLN A 212 -1.89 23.74 7.46
CA GLN A 212 -3.29 23.84 7.87
C GLN A 212 -4.20 24.03 6.66
N LEU A 213 -5.43 23.52 6.75
CA LEU A 213 -6.43 23.58 5.67
C LEU A 213 -6.63 25.01 5.16
N ASP A 214 -6.74 26.00 6.05
CA ASP A 214 -6.96 27.40 5.66
C ASP A 214 -5.82 27.97 4.81
N LEU A 215 -4.57 27.60 5.12
CA LEU A 215 -3.40 28.01 4.34
C LEU A 215 -3.38 27.33 2.98
N MET A 216 -3.78 26.06 2.90
CA MET A 216 -3.89 25.35 1.63
C MET A 216 -5.02 25.90 0.77
N MET A 217 -6.17 26.25 1.38
CA MET A 217 -7.31 26.83 0.70
C MET A 217 -6.97 28.21 0.09
N ARG A 218 -6.16 29.02 0.77
CA ARG A 218 -5.63 30.28 0.19
C ARG A 218 -4.76 30.04 -1.03
N LYS A 219 -4.08 28.89 -1.12
CA LYS A 219 -3.25 28.48 -2.26
C LYS A 219 -4.07 27.79 -3.36
N ALA A 220 -5.34 27.47 -3.13
CA ALA A 220 -6.16 26.69 -4.07
C ALA A 220 -6.34 27.38 -5.43
N SER A 221 -6.46 28.71 -5.46
CA SER A 221 -6.64 29.48 -6.70
C SER A 221 -5.42 29.49 -7.61
N ILE A 222 -4.22 29.27 -7.05
CA ILE A 222 -2.95 29.23 -7.78
C ILE A 222 -2.44 27.80 -7.97
N LEU A 223 -3.19 26.80 -7.52
CA LEU A 223 -2.80 25.41 -7.59
C LEU A 223 -2.85 24.91 -9.04
N ARG A 224 -1.76 24.29 -9.48
CA ARG A 224 -1.59 23.76 -10.83
C ARG A 224 -1.02 22.35 -10.77
N TRP A 225 -1.48 21.51 -11.69
CA TRP A 225 -0.85 20.22 -11.97
C TRP A 225 0.56 20.45 -12.52
N ASN A 226 1.54 19.85 -11.86
CA ASN A 226 2.93 19.85 -12.27
C ASN A 226 3.48 18.44 -11.99
N VAL A 227 3.09 17.50 -12.83
CA VAL A 227 3.48 16.10 -12.69
C VAL A 227 4.95 15.98 -13.06
N GLU A 228 5.78 15.63 -12.08
CA GLU A 228 7.18 15.30 -12.33
C GLU A 228 7.27 13.99 -13.13
N THR A 229 7.37 14.14 -14.45
CA THR A 229 7.49 13.03 -15.39
C THR A 229 8.94 12.59 -15.56
N VAL A 230 9.87 13.53 -15.69
CA VAL A 230 11.26 13.26 -16.07
C VAL A 230 12.10 12.78 -14.86
N SER A 231 12.89 11.74 -15.11
CA SER A 231 13.89 11.19 -14.18
C SER A 231 15.17 12.06 -14.13
N PHE A 232 16.24 11.56 -13.51
CA PHE A 232 17.54 12.26 -13.38
C PHE A 232 18.19 12.59 -14.72
N SER A 233 17.83 11.89 -15.80
CA SER A 233 18.35 12.12 -17.14
C SER A 233 17.27 12.72 -18.06
N PRO A 234 17.62 13.65 -18.97
CA PRO A 234 16.65 14.25 -19.90
C PRO A 234 15.95 13.24 -20.84
N ASN A 235 16.62 12.12 -21.13
CA ASN A 235 16.09 11.02 -21.95
C ASN A 235 15.65 9.82 -21.09
N GLY A 236 15.53 10.03 -19.78
CA GLY A 236 15.20 9.01 -18.79
C GLY A 236 13.71 8.69 -18.74
N PHE A 237 13.37 7.69 -17.94
CA PHE A 237 12.00 7.21 -17.81
C PHE A 237 11.05 8.37 -17.41
N ASN A 238 9.98 8.57 -18.20
CA ASN A 238 9.08 9.73 -18.09
C ASN A 238 7.86 9.48 -17.19
N GLY A 239 7.81 8.34 -16.50
CA GLY A 239 6.75 7.97 -15.54
C GLY A 239 7.18 8.10 -14.08
N TYR A 240 8.12 8.99 -13.74
CA TYR A 240 8.73 9.01 -12.41
C TYR A 240 7.74 9.20 -11.24
N PHE A 241 6.61 9.88 -11.47
CA PHE A 241 5.54 10.01 -10.49
C PHE A 241 4.98 8.65 -10.00
N LEU A 242 5.07 7.59 -10.81
CA LEU A 242 4.58 6.24 -10.47
C LEU A 242 5.28 5.67 -9.23
N PHE A 243 6.57 5.97 -9.02
CA PHE A 243 7.27 5.54 -7.79
C PHE A 243 6.63 6.11 -6.53
N LYS A 244 6.12 7.34 -6.61
CA LYS A 244 5.49 8.03 -5.49
C LYS A 244 4.09 7.47 -5.21
N VAL A 245 3.36 7.13 -6.27
CA VAL A 245 2.08 6.41 -6.18
C VAL A 245 2.28 5.02 -5.57
N LEU A 246 3.29 4.28 -6.02
CA LEU A 246 3.63 2.96 -5.47
C LEU A 246 3.93 3.02 -3.97
N LEU A 247 4.58 4.09 -3.48
CA LEU A 247 4.82 4.25 -2.04
C LEU A 247 3.52 4.35 -1.23
N VAL A 248 2.50 5.05 -1.75
CA VAL A 248 1.18 5.12 -1.08
C VAL A 248 0.47 3.77 -1.15
N ILE A 249 0.54 3.08 -2.30
CA ILE A 249 -0.01 1.73 -2.45
C ILE A 249 0.67 0.74 -1.49
N PHE A 250 1.99 0.83 -1.33
CA PHE A 250 2.75 0.05 -0.35
C PHE A 250 2.20 0.23 1.06
N ALA A 251 2.00 1.48 1.49
CA ALA A 251 1.44 1.78 2.81
C ALA A 251 0.04 1.18 2.98
N ALA A 252 -0.82 1.28 1.96
CA ALA A 252 -2.14 0.68 1.96
C ALA A 252 -2.07 -0.85 2.13
N MET A 253 -1.22 -1.51 1.34
CA MET A 253 -1.03 -2.96 1.38
C MET A 253 -0.52 -3.43 2.74
N VAL A 254 0.44 -2.72 3.33
CA VAL A 254 0.98 -3.03 4.67
C VAL A 254 -0.08 -2.85 5.76
N LEU A 255 -0.92 -1.82 5.68
CA LEU A 255 -2.01 -1.60 6.63
C LEU A 255 -3.07 -2.71 6.53
N LEU A 256 -3.49 -3.06 5.32
CA LEU A 256 -4.41 -4.18 5.09
C LEU A 256 -3.81 -5.51 5.61
N GLN A 257 -2.52 -5.73 5.37
CA GLN A 257 -1.81 -6.90 5.87
C GLN A 257 -1.76 -6.94 7.40
N ALA A 258 -1.49 -5.81 8.07
CA ALA A 258 -1.49 -5.73 9.52
C ALA A 258 -2.86 -6.11 10.11
N VAL A 259 -3.95 -5.67 9.48
CA VAL A 259 -5.32 -6.06 9.86
C VAL A 259 -5.55 -7.56 9.67
N ALA A 260 -5.14 -8.13 8.53
CA ALA A 260 -5.27 -9.55 8.25
C ALA A 260 -4.52 -10.42 9.27
N VAL A 261 -3.27 -10.05 9.58
CA VAL A 261 -2.42 -10.74 10.57
C VAL A 261 -3.03 -10.67 11.97
N PHE A 262 -3.52 -9.50 12.36
CA PHE A 262 -4.18 -9.32 13.66
C PHE A 262 -5.42 -10.22 13.78
N TYR A 263 -6.31 -10.22 12.78
CA TYR A 263 -7.52 -11.05 12.81
C TYR A 263 -7.21 -12.54 12.76
N ARG A 264 -6.26 -12.97 11.92
CA ARG A 264 -5.81 -14.38 11.87
C ARG A 264 -5.26 -14.81 13.22
N ALA A 265 -4.33 -14.05 13.80
CA ALA A 265 -3.73 -14.39 15.08
C ALA A 265 -4.77 -14.42 16.22
N TYR A 266 -5.74 -13.50 16.21
CA TYR A 266 -6.84 -13.50 17.17
C TYR A 266 -7.74 -14.75 17.06
N LEU A 267 -8.12 -15.14 15.84
CA LEU A 267 -8.97 -16.32 15.61
C LEU A 267 -8.24 -17.62 15.96
N GLU A 268 -6.98 -17.76 15.53
CA GLU A 268 -6.13 -18.90 15.87
C GLU A 268 -5.91 -19.00 17.39
N TRP A 269 -5.76 -17.88 18.09
CA TRP A 269 -5.68 -17.86 19.55
C TRP A 269 -7.00 -18.30 20.23
N ARG A 270 -8.15 -17.85 19.71
CA ARG A 270 -9.48 -18.14 20.28
C ARG A 270 -9.94 -19.58 20.04
N GLU A 271 -9.77 -20.09 18.83
CA GLU A 271 -10.24 -21.43 18.44
C GLU A 271 -9.20 -22.53 18.75
N GLY A 272 -7.94 -22.14 19.00
CA GLY A 272 -6.88 -23.05 19.39
C GLY A 272 -6.16 -23.71 18.21
N PRO A 273 -5.30 -24.72 18.48
CA PRO A 273 -4.39 -25.29 17.48
C PRO A 273 -5.06 -25.86 16.23
N ALA A 274 -6.31 -26.32 16.34
CA ALA A 274 -7.08 -26.84 15.21
C ALA A 274 -7.48 -25.78 14.16
N ALA A 275 -7.29 -24.50 14.48
CA ALA A 275 -7.52 -23.39 13.56
C ALA A 275 -6.24 -22.89 12.88
N GLU A 276 -5.06 -23.38 13.28
CA GLU A 276 -3.80 -22.95 12.71
C GLU A 276 -3.72 -23.22 11.20
N GLY A 277 -3.42 -22.18 10.42
CA GLY A 277 -3.28 -22.33 8.97
C GLY A 277 -4.60 -22.56 8.23
N ARG A 278 -5.76 -22.44 8.90
CA ARG A 278 -7.06 -22.57 8.24
C ARG A 278 -7.20 -21.51 7.14
N TYR A 279 -7.66 -21.94 5.97
CA TYR A 279 -7.80 -21.14 4.74
C TYR A 279 -6.51 -20.45 4.26
N LEU A 280 -5.35 -20.80 4.81
CA LEU A 280 -4.09 -20.24 4.37
C LEU A 280 -3.73 -20.89 3.04
N ASP A 281 -3.71 -20.08 1.99
CA ASP A 281 -3.17 -20.44 0.69
C ASP A 281 -1.65 -20.25 0.77
N LEU A 282 -0.97 -21.20 1.41
CA LEU A 282 0.43 -21.46 1.09
C LEU A 282 0.40 -22.06 -0.29
N ASP A 283 1.18 -21.57 -1.25
CA ASP A 283 1.23 -22.14 -2.59
C ASP A 283 1.49 -23.67 -2.48
N THR A 284 0.42 -24.47 -2.44
CA THR A 284 0.49 -25.86 -2.03
C THR A 284 1.00 -26.68 -3.19
N ALA A 285 2.17 -27.27 -2.98
CA ALA A 285 2.65 -28.43 -3.69
C ALA A 285 1.97 -29.70 -3.13
N ASP A 286 0.69 -29.97 -3.42
CA ASP A 286 0.41 -31.12 -4.30
C ASP A 286 0.76 -30.86 -5.79
N ALA A 287 0.98 -29.61 -6.20
CA ALA A 287 1.35 -29.22 -7.57
C ALA A 287 2.86 -29.24 -7.91
N ALA A 288 3.75 -29.28 -6.91
CA ALA A 288 5.14 -29.72 -7.03
C ALA A 288 5.32 -30.95 -6.14
N ALA A 289 4.47 -31.97 -6.36
CA ALA A 289 4.33 -33.16 -5.52
C ALA A 289 5.68 -33.68 -4.99
N SER A 290 5.72 -34.11 -3.72
CA SER A 290 6.74 -35.05 -3.22
C SER A 290 8.22 -34.75 -3.57
N GLY A 291 8.96 -34.12 -2.67
CA GLY A 291 10.43 -34.07 -2.70
C GLY A 291 10.98 -32.87 -3.45
N HIS A 292 11.86 -32.08 -2.86
CA HIS A 292 12.98 -32.46 -1.98
C HIS A 292 13.09 -31.58 -0.73
#